data_AF-A0A3R9L9Z8-F1
#
_entry.id   AF-A0A3R9L9Z8-F1
#
_cell.length_a   1.000
_cell.length_b   1.000
_cell.length_c   1.000
_cell.angle_alpha   90.00
_cell.angle_beta   90.00
_cell.angle_gamma   90.00
#
_symmetry.space_group_name_H-M   'P 1'
#
loop_
_entity.id
_entity.type
_entity.pdbx_description
1 polymer ?
#
loop_
_entity_poly.entity_id
_entity_poly.type
_entity_poly.pdbx_seq_one_letter_code
_entity_poly.pdbx_strand_id
1 'polypeptide(L)'
;MADTLTVDGSQGADYRSMQQAVNNATSGDTILVYPGNYTESVYINKKLTIISKSGNPADTIVNAAIISDRHHIETDDVFNVNADGVVISGFTSFFHSKSH
;
A
#
# COMPACT_ATOMS: atom_id res chain seq x y z
N MET A 1 13.21 -5.45 -17.24
CA MET A 1 13.68 -6.22 -16.07
C MET A 1 12.76 -5.81 -14.92
N ALA A 2 12.59 -6.63 -13.88
CA ALA A 2 11.82 -6.19 -12.73
C ALA A 2 12.68 -5.21 -11.92
N ASP A 3 12.14 -4.03 -11.65
CA ASP A 3 12.82 -2.99 -10.89
C ASP A 3 12.27 -2.93 -9.45
N THR A 4 13.04 -2.29 -8.57
CA THR A 4 12.64 -2.08 -7.17
C THR A 4 12.37 -0.60 -6.95
N LEU A 5 11.14 -0.27 -6.54
CA LEU A 5 10.68 1.07 -6.19
C LEU A 5 10.55 1.15 -4.67
N THR A 6 11.14 2.17 -4.07
CA THR A 6 11.17 2.33 -2.62
C THR A 6 10.12 3.33 -2.13
N VAL A 7 9.51 3.04 -0.97
CA VAL A 7 8.52 3.91 -0.32
C VAL A 7 8.96 4.23 1.11
N ASP A 8 9.13 5.52 1.44
CA ASP A 8 9.48 6.00 2.79
C ASP A 8 8.83 7.37 3.05
N GLY A 9 8.22 7.54 4.23
CA GLY A 9 7.59 8.79 4.65
C GLY A 9 8.57 9.88 5.12
N SER A 10 9.85 9.53 5.34
CA SER A 10 10.86 10.43 5.88
C SER A 10 11.61 11.18 4.76
N GLN A 11 12.73 10.67 4.24
CA GLN A 11 13.46 11.17 3.04
C GLN A 11 14.38 10.06 2.48
N GLY A 12 14.57 10.00 1.15
CA GLY A 12 15.57 9.13 0.50
C GLY A 12 15.04 7.93 -0.28
N ALA A 13 13.72 7.72 -0.29
CA ALA A 13 13.05 6.76 -1.16
C ALA A 13 12.54 7.39 -2.47
N ASP A 14 12.20 6.55 -3.43
CA ASP A 14 11.66 6.97 -4.74
C ASP A 14 10.29 7.63 -4.59
N TYR A 15 9.47 7.15 -3.65
CA TYR A 15 8.13 7.65 -3.39
C TYR A 15 7.85 7.82 -1.90
N ARG A 16 6.87 8.69 -1.60
CA ARG A 16 6.35 8.88 -0.23
C ARG A 16 5.07 8.10 0.04
N SER A 17 4.43 7.54 -0.98
CA SER A 17 3.21 6.74 -0.85
C SER A 17 3.27 5.46 -1.68
N MET A 18 2.63 4.40 -1.19
CA MET A 18 2.52 3.14 -1.92
C MET A 18 1.73 3.31 -3.21
N GLN A 19 0.66 4.12 -3.20
CA GLN A 19 -0.11 4.36 -4.42
C GLN A 19 0.73 5.02 -5.53
N GLN A 20 1.63 5.95 -5.19
CA GLN A 20 2.52 6.57 -6.18
C GLN A 20 3.49 5.54 -6.76
N ALA A 21 4.05 4.66 -5.93
CA ALA A 21 4.91 3.58 -6.39
C ALA A 21 4.14 2.62 -7.32
N VAL A 22 2.93 2.20 -6.96
CA VAL A 22 2.06 1.34 -7.80
C VAL A 22 1.74 1.98 -9.15
N ASN A 23 1.46 3.29 -9.16
CA ASN A 23 1.14 4.01 -10.39
C ASN A 23 2.32 4.01 -11.37
N ASN A 24 3.53 4.24 -10.87
CA ASN A 24 4.77 4.28 -11.66
C ASN A 24 5.36 2.90 -11.96
N ALA A 25 4.99 1.88 -11.19
CA ALA A 25 5.47 0.52 -11.39
C ALA A 25 5.00 -0.08 -12.71
N THR A 26 5.87 -0.90 -13.28
CA THR A 26 5.60 -1.80 -14.39
C THR A 26 5.29 -3.21 -13.87
N SER A 27 4.66 -4.02 -14.72
CA SER A 27 4.28 -5.38 -14.34
C SER A 27 5.52 -6.24 -14.04
N GLY A 28 5.56 -6.84 -12.85
CA GLY A 28 6.68 -7.61 -12.33
C GLY A 28 7.54 -6.86 -11.31
N ASP A 29 7.35 -5.56 -11.14
CA ASP A 29 8.16 -4.75 -10.22
C ASP A 29 7.90 -5.07 -8.74
N THR A 30 8.89 -4.72 -7.92
CA THR A 30 8.82 -4.83 -6.47
C THR A 30 8.72 -3.44 -5.84
N ILE A 31 7.72 -3.25 -4.99
CA ILE A 31 7.56 -2.09 -4.13
C ILE A 31 8.07 -2.46 -2.74
N LEU A 32 9.20 -1.86 -2.35
CA LEU A 32 9.84 -2.06 -1.06
C LEU A 32 9.46 -0.91 -0.11
N VAL A 33 8.63 -1.21 0.88
CA VAL A 33 8.06 -0.23 1.80
C VAL A 33 8.85 -0.21 3.10
N TYR A 34 9.38 0.95 3.48
CA TYR A 34 10.13 1.10 4.72
C TYR A 34 9.20 1.09 5.95
N PRO A 35 9.73 0.81 7.15
CA PRO A 35 8.98 0.96 8.39
C PRO A 35 8.33 2.34 8.51
N GLY A 36 7.08 2.37 8.94
CA GLY A 36 6.30 3.59 8.96
C GLY A 36 4.82 3.35 9.18
N ASN A 37 4.09 4.45 9.36
CA ASN A 37 2.64 4.46 9.47
C ASN A 37 2.05 5.19 8.25
N TYR A 38 1.35 4.45 7.39
CA TYR A 38 0.80 4.93 6.14
C TYR A 38 -0.71 4.99 6.25
N THR A 39 -1.31 6.13 5.92
CA THR A 39 -2.78 6.28 5.84
C THR A 39 -3.16 6.46 4.38
N GLU A 40 -3.40 5.36 3.69
CA GLU A 40 -3.72 5.33 2.26
C GLU A 40 -4.52 4.08 1.90
N SER A 41 -5.30 4.16 0.83
CA SER A 41 -5.94 3.01 0.18
C SER A 41 -5.20 2.74 -1.13
N VAL A 42 -4.69 1.53 -1.29
CA VAL A 42 -3.77 1.15 -2.38
C VAL A 42 -4.48 0.28 -3.39
N TYR A 43 -4.71 0.82 -4.59
CA TYR A 43 -5.30 0.14 -5.74
C TYR A 43 -4.22 -0.51 -6.60
N ILE A 44 -4.25 -1.83 -6.70
CA ILE A 44 -3.24 -2.66 -7.37
C ILE A 44 -3.87 -3.32 -8.58
N ASN A 45 -3.60 -2.77 -9.76
CA ASN A 45 -4.17 -3.22 -11.04
C ASN A 45 -3.14 -3.85 -11.99
N LYS A 46 -1.96 -4.21 -11.46
CA LYS A 46 -0.86 -4.84 -12.20
C LYS A 46 -0.25 -5.93 -11.32
N LYS A 47 0.42 -6.91 -11.94
CA LYS A 47 1.20 -7.93 -11.23
C LYS A 47 2.38 -7.26 -10.53
N LEU A 48 2.31 -7.09 -9.21
CA LEU A 48 3.33 -6.42 -8.41
C LEU A 48 3.66 -7.25 -7.16
N THR A 49 4.88 -7.09 -6.67
CA THR A 49 5.29 -7.59 -5.36
C THR A 49 5.43 -6.42 -4.41
N ILE A 50 4.62 -6.34 -3.36
CA ILE A 50 4.63 -5.27 -2.37
C ILE A 50 5.06 -5.86 -1.04
N ILE A 51 6.19 -5.42 -0.51
CA ILE A 51 6.78 -6.02 0.69
C ILE A 51 7.30 -4.95 1.65
N SER A 52 7.13 -5.19 2.94
CA SER A 52 7.82 -4.41 3.97
C SER A 52 9.31 -4.75 4.00
N LYS A 53 10.15 -3.72 4.12
CA LYS A 53 11.60 -3.84 4.30
C LYS A 53 11.99 -4.47 5.63
N SER A 54 11.24 -4.24 6.70
CA SER A 54 11.54 -4.90 7.99
C SER A 54 11.19 -6.38 7.96
N GLY A 55 10.20 -6.77 7.14
CA GLY A 55 9.58 -8.10 7.18
C GLY A 55 8.76 -8.37 8.45
N ASN A 56 8.76 -7.45 9.41
CA ASN A 56 8.00 -7.52 10.64
C ASN A 56 6.73 -6.66 10.50
N PRO A 57 5.53 -7.27 10.51
CA PRO A 57 4.26 -6.55 10.34
C PRO A 57 4.05 -5.40 11.31
N ALA A 58 4.62 -5.45 12.52
CA ALA A 58 4.46 -4.41 13.53
C ALA A 58 5.16 -3.09 13.16
N ASP A 59 6.17 -3.14 12.29
CA ASP A 59 6.98 -1.97 11.94
C ASP A 59 6.43 -1.20 10.73
N THR A 60 5.55 -1.83 9.94
CA THR A 60 4.90 -1.21 8.77
C THR A 60 3.40 -1.33 8.90
N ILE A 61 2.79 -0.26 9.39
CA ILE A 61 1.34 -0.16 9.64
C ILE A 61 0.70 0.60 8.49
N VAL A 62 -0.40 0.06 7.97
CA VAL A 62 -1.18 0.69 6.90
C VAL A 62 -2.63 0.80 7.32
N ASN A 63 -3.16 2.02 7.30
CA ASN A 63 -4.54 2.33 7.65
C ASN A 63 -5.29 2.76 6.39
N ALA A 64 -6.51 2.25 6.24
CA ALA A 64 -7.37 2.67 5.14
C ALA A 64 -7.61 4.18 5.21
N ALA A 65 -7.53 4.85 4.06
CA ALA A 65 -7.90 6.26 3.99
C ALA A 65 -9.42 6.38 4.20
N ILE A 66 -9.84 7.30 5.07
CA ILE A 66 -11.26 7.61 5.24
C ILE A 66 -11.69 8.45 4.04
N ILE A 67 -12.58 7.90 3.21
CA ILE A 67 -13.26 8.67 2.17
C ILE A 67 -14.58 9.15 2.78
N SER A 68 -14.55 10.33 3.38
CA SER A 68 -15.77 11.00 3.84
C SER A 68 -16.18 12.05 2.81
N ASP A 69 -17.18 11.74 2.00
CA ASP A 69 -17.95 12.79 1.35
C ASP A 69 -19.07 13.26 2.30
N ARG A 70 -19.79 14.34 1.94
CA ARG A 70 -20.80 14.95 2.84
C ARG A 70 -22.06 14.09 3.04
N HIS A 71 -22.14 12.87 2.52
CA HIS A 71 -23.29 11.99 2.66
C HIS A 71 -22.99 10.48 2.76
N HIS A 72 -21.74 10.07 2.53
CA HIS A 72 -21.31 8.68 2.53
C HIS A 72 -19.95 8.56 3.22
N ILE A 73 -19.91 7.72 4.26
CA ILE A 73 -18.65 7.15 4.75
C ILE A 73 -18.46 5.87 3.95
N GLU A 74 -17.70 5.96 2.87
CA GLU A 74 -17.18 4.77 2.21
C GLU A 74 -15.84 4.42 2.84
N THR A 75 -15.83 3.26 3.47
CA THR A 75 -14.63 2.61 3.93
C THR A 75 -14.07 1.86 2.74
N ASP A 76 -12.89 2.23 2.28
CA ASP A 76 -12.15 1.39 1.35
C ASP A 76 -11.31 0.39 2.14
N ASP A 77 -10.99 -0.72 1.50
CA ASP A 77 -9.98 -1.63 2.01
C ASP A 77 -8.59 -0.99 1.87
N VAL A 78 -7.65 -1.45 2.71
CA VAL A 78 -6.27 -0.96 2.66
C VAL A 78 -5.61 -1.31 1.31
N PHE A 79 -5.83 -2.54 0.85
CA PHE A 79 -5.28 -3.05 -0.41
C PHE A 79 -6.41 -3.57 -1.29
N ASN A 80 -6.68 -2.87 -2.39
CA ASN A 80 -7.66 -3.26 -3.39
C ASN A 80 -6.94 -3.92 -4.57
N VAL A 81 -7.01 -5.25 -4.66
CA VAL A 81 -6.26 -6.05 -5.63
C VAL A 81 -7.15 -6.44 -6.82
N ASN A 82 -6.83 -5.91 -8.00
CA ASN A 82 -7.54 -6.16 -9.26
C ASN A 82 -6.57 -6.62 -10.38
N ALA A 83 -5.63 -7.50 -10.03
CA ALA A 83 -4.72 -8.13 -10.97
C ALA A 83 -4.24 -9.49 -10.44
N ASP A 84 -3.95 -10.41 -11.37
CA ASP A 84 -3.41 -11.71 -11.03
C ASP A 84 -1.92 -11.65 -10.65
N GLY A 85 -1.51 -12.54 -9.75
CA GLY A 85 -0.10 -12.71 -9.39
C GLY A 85 0.47 -11.58 -8.51
N VAL A 86 -0.39 -10.82 -7.85
CA VAL A 86 -0.01 -9.82 -6.84
C VAL A 86 0.43 -10.53 -5.55
N VAL A 87 1.55 -10.08 -4.99
CA VAL A 87 2.07 -10.57 -3.71
C VAL A 87 2.15 -9.39 -2.74
N ILE A 88 1.57 -9.53 -1.55
CA ILE A 88 1.62 -8.53 -0.47
C ILE A 88 2.08 -9.22 0.81
N SER A 89 3.13 -8.72 1.47
CA SER A 89 3.68 -9.37 2.67
C SER A 89 4.40 -8.39 3.62
N GLY A 90 4.32 -8.67 4.92
CA GLY A 90 5.05 -7.95 5.97
C GLY A 90 4.37 -6.68 6.50
N PHE A 91 3.05 -6.57 6.37
CA PHE A 91 2.28 -5.39 6.82
C PHE A 91 1.27 -5.75 7.90
N THR A 92 1.03 -4.82 8.82
CA THR A 92 -0.22 -4.78 9.60
C THR A 92 -1.18 -3.81 8.92
N SER A 93 -2.35 -4.28 8.52
CA SER A 93 -3.39 -3.44 7.89
C SER A 93 -4.60 -3.27 8.81
N PHE A 94 -5.10 -2.04 8.92
CA PHE A 94 -6.34 -1.72 9.62
C PHE A 94 -7.38 -1.24 8.61
N PHE A 95 -8.44 -2.02 8.43
CA PHE A 95 -9.63 -1.61 7.69
C PHE A 95 -10.56 -0.79 8.58
N HIS A 96 -11.35 0.09 7.99
CA HIS A 96 -12.38 0.81 8.73
C HIS A 96 -13.63 -0.07 8.81
N SER A 97 -13.94 -0.57 10.00
CA SER A 97 -15.18 -1.33 10.23
C SER A 97 -16.37 -0.39 10.04
N LYS A 98 -17.22 -0.63 9.03
CA LYS A 98 -18.56 -0.02 9.03
C LYS A 98 -19.28 -0.54 10.27
N SER A 99 -19.55 0.35 11.23
CA SER A 99 -20.52 0.02 12.28
C SER A 99 -21.87 -0.10 11.58
N HIS A 100 -22.42 -1.32 11.56
CA HIS A 100 -23.83 -1.54 11.26
C HIS A 100 -24.73 -0.88 12.31
#